data_AF-A0A2D6FBD9-F1
#
_entry.id   AF-A0A2D6FBD9-F1
#
_cell.length_a   1.000
_cell.length_b   1.000
_cell.length_c   1.000
_cell.angle_alpha   90.00
_cell.angle_beta   90.00
_cell.angle_gamma   90.00
#
_symmetry.space_group_name_H-M   'P 1'
#
loop_
_entity.id
_entity.type
_entity.pdbx_description
1 polymer ?
#
loop_
_entity_poly.entity_id
_entity_poly.type
_entity_poly.pdbx_seq_one_letter_code
_entity_poly.pdbx_strand_id
1 'polypeptide(L)'
;MTVERKVDESFGSSLTGEWLEGASPEKEKRLADLRQRLGLSRKRADHIWYQLIQRTAAALIEAERFSASTSVMLVHSFSQDNARFEDYWAFVELSGKSVEPDTVTFIGRKNGIVLYTEWVLGEPEFLAA
;
A
#
# COMPACT_ATOMS: atom_id res chain seq x y z
N MET A 1 6.64 6.98 -7.91
CA MET A 1 5.48 6.07 -8.05
C MET A 1 5.94 4.65 -7.77
N THR A 2 5.07 3.80 -7.25
CA THR A 2 5.26 2.33 -7.19
C THR A 2 4.04 1.62 -7.76
N VAL A 3 4.25 0.46 -8.38
CA VAL A 3 3.18 -0.43 -8.85
C VAL A 3 3.32 -1.78 -8.16
N GLU A 4 2.24 -2.28 -7.60
CA GLU A 4 2.11 -3.62 -7.02
C GLU A 4 1.16 -4.45 -7.90
N ARG A 5 1.47 -5.73 -8.12
CA ARG A 5 0.66 -6.61 -8.98
C ARG A 5 -0.05 -7.63 -8.10
N LYS A 6 -1.34 -7.86 -8.34
CA LYS A 6 -2.12 -8.88 -7.63
C LYS A 6 -2.98 -9.68 -8.57
N VAL A 7 -3.05 -10.99 -8.37
CA VAL A 7 -4.00 -11.87 -9.07
C VAL A 7 -5.04 -12.31 -8.04
N ASP A 8 -4.84 -13.46 -7.40
CA ASP A 8 -5.66 -13.98 -6.30
C ASP A 8 -4.76 -14.52 -5.16
N GLU A 9 -3.67 -13.81 -4.91
CA GLU A 9 -2.70 -14.12 -3.86
C GLU A 9 -2.70 -13.02 -2.79
N SER A 10 -2.33 -13.36 -1.56
CA SER A 10 -2.22 -12.38 -0.48
C SER A 10 -1.11 -11.35 -0.75
N PHE A 11 -1.13 -10.23 -0.03
CA PHE A 11 -0.07 -9.21 -0.04
C PHE A 11 1.16 -9.62 0.80
N GLY A 12 1.58 -10.89 0.70
CA GLY A 12 2.66 -11.46 1.49
C GLY A 12 2.21 -11.79 2.91
N SER A 13 3.03 -11.46 3.92
CA SER A 13 2.67 -11.67 5.33
C SER A 13 1.90 -10.47 5.90
N SER A 14 0.86 -10.75 6.69
CA SER A 14 0.18 -9.72 7.48
C SER A 14 1.07 -9.24 8.63
N LEU A 15 0.85 -8.01 9.08
CA LEU A 15 1.63 -7.45 10.20
C LEU A 15 1.30 -8.11 11.55
N THR A 16 0.08 -8.63 11.75
CA THR A 16 -0.36 -9.33 12.96
C THR A 16 0.19 -10.74 13.13
N GLY A 17 0.75 -11.35 12.09
CA GLY A 17 1.18 -12.75 12.09
C GLY A 17 2.68 -12.93 11.86
N GLU A 18 3.01 -13.74 10.85
CA GLU A 18 4.36 -14.21 10.47
C GLU A 18 5.44 -13.12 10.39
N TRP A 19 5.05 -11.85 10.14
CA TRP A 19 6.03 -10.78 10.02
C TRP A 19 6.60 -10.33 11.37
N LEU A 20 5.79 -10.29 12.43
CA LEU A 20 6.25 -9.90 13.77
C LEU A 20 6.72 -11.09 14.61
N GLU A 21 6.30 -12.31 14.27
CA GLU A 21 6.75 -13.52 14.95
C GLU A 21 8.27 -13.72 14.76
N GLY A 22 9.02 -13.69 15.88
CA GLY A 22 10.49 -13.81 15.85
C GLY A 22 11.23 -12.63 15.20
N ALA A 23 10.59 -11.46 15.08
CA ALA A 23 11.21 -10.29 14.46
C ALA A 23 12.45 -9.81 15.22
N SER A 24 13.54 -9.56 14.50
CA SER A 24 14.74 -8.94 15.07
C SER A 24 14.50 -7.46 15.39
N PRO A 25 15.29 -6.85 16.29
CA PRO A 25 15.20 -5.42 16.59
C PRO A 25 15.31 -4.53 15.33
N GLU A 26 16.12 -4.92 14.34
CA GLU A 26 16.23 -4.20 13.07
C GLU A 26 14.94 -4.26 12.25
N LYS A 27 14.27 -5.41 12.25
CA LYS A 27 13.00 -5.63 11.53
C LYS A 27 11.90 -4.77 12.14
N GLU A 28 11.81 -4.71 13.47
CA GLU A 28 10.88 -3.83 14.18
C GLU A 28 11.17 -2.35 13.91
N LYS A 29 12.44 -1.95 13.97
CA LYS A 29 12.86 -0.57 13.67
C LYS A 29 12.47 -0.18 12.24
N ARG A 30 12.72 -1.04 11.26
CA ARG A 30 12.33 -0.79 9.87
C ARG A 30 10.83 -0.58 9.73
N LEU A 31 10.02 -1.40 10.38
CA LEU A 31 8.56 -1.24 10.34
C LEU A 31 8.12 0.07 11.01
N ALA A 32 8.74 0.43 12.14
CA ALA A 32 8.46 1.69 12.82
C ALA A 32 8.77 2.90 11.91
N ASP A 33 9.90 2.88 11.21
CA ASP A 33 10.28 3.93 10.26
C ASP A 33 9.28 4.06 9.10
N LEU A 34 8.82 2.94 8.53
CA LEU A 34 7.80 2.94 7.47
C LEU A 34 6.46 3.48 7.97
N ARG A 35 6.02 3.07 9.17
CA ARG A 35 4.79 3.57 9.79
C ARG A 35 4.86 5.06 10.07
N GLN A 36 5.99 5.55 10.58
CA GLN A 36 6.21 6.96 10.85
C GLN A 36 6.10 7.79 9.56
N ARG A 37 6.72 7.34 8.47
CA ARG A 37 6.63 8.02 7.16
C ARG A 37 5.20 8.13 6.65
N LEU A 38 4.39 7.10 6.87
CA LEU A 38 2.98 7.10 6.49
C LEU A 38 2.07 7.79 7.52
N GLY A 39 2.58 8.18 8.69
CA GLY A 39 1.79 8.74 9.78
C GLY A 39 0.77 7.74 10.35
N LEU A 40 1.11 6.45 10.37
CA LEU A 40 0.25 5.38 10.87
C LEU A 40 0.58 5.07 12.34
N SER A 41 -0.45 5.00 13.19
CA SER A 41 -0.28 4.53 14.57
C SER A 41 -0.22 3.00 14.62
N ARG A 42 0.59 2.46 15.54
CA ARG A 42 0.81 1.01 15.72
C ARG A 42 -0.52 0.24 15.81
N LYS A 43 -1.41 0.64 16.73
CA LYS A 43 -2.69 -0.04 16.99
C LYS A 43 -3.63 -0.12 15.77
N ARG A 44 -3.55 0.83 14.83
CA ARG A 44 -4.48 0.88 13.69
C ARG A 44 -3.96 0.09 12.49
N ALA A 45 -2.67 -0.20 12.42
CA ALA A 45 -2.04 -0.78 11.23
C ALA A 45 -1.66 -2.27 11.38
N ASP A 46 -1.93 -2.90 12.52
CA ASP A 46 -1.48 -4.28 12.77
C ASP A 46 -2.18 -5.30 11.86
N HIS A 47 -3.42 -5.06 11.44
CA HIS A 47 -4.15 -5.95 10.51
C HIS A 47 -3.82 -5.71 9.03
N ILE A 48 -2.99 -4.69 8.71
CA ILE A 48 -2.65 -4.36 7.34
C ILE A 48 -1.49 -5.21 6.84
N TRP A 49 -1.52 -5.54 5.56
CA TRP A 49 -0.43 -6.25 4.89
C TRP A 49 0.84 -5.40 4.80
N TYR A 50 1.97 -6.00 5.19
CA TYR A 50 3.26 -5.32 5.20
C TYR A 50 3.63 -4.75 3.81
N GLN A 51 3.28 -5.46 2.74
CA GLN A 51 3.59 -5.06 1.36
C GLN A 51 2.91 -3.72 0.99
N LEU A 52 1.66 -3.48 1.39
CA LEU A 52 0.96 -2.21 1.13
C LEU A 52 1.67 -1.03 1.81
N ILE A 53 2.09 -1.23 3.07
CA ILE A 53 2.87 -0.23 3.82
C ILE A 53 4.22 0.01 3.16
N GLN A 54 4.93 -1.06 2.82
CA GLN A 54 6.25 -0.97 2.24
C GLN A 54 6.23 -0.26 0.87
N ARG A 55 5.31 -0.63 -0.02
CA ARG A 55 5.21 -0.03 -1.36
C ARG A 55 4.83 1.44 -1.28
N THR A 56 3.87 1.80 -0.44
CA THR A 56 3.47 3.19 -0.26
C THR A 56 4.61 4.05 0.30
N ALA A 57 5.33 3.54 1.29
CA ALA A 57 6.49 4.24 1.84
C ALA A 57 7.64 4.36 0.81
N ALA A 58 7.87 3.33 -0.01
CA ALA A 58 8.83 3.40 -1.11
C ALA A 58 8.43 4.46 -2.15
N ALA A 59 7.14 4.59 -2.47
CA ALA A 59 6.66 5.64 -3.35
C ALA A 59 6.96 7.05 -2.80
N LEU A 60 6.80 7.25 -1.49
CA LEU A 60 7.16 8.52 -0.84
C LEU A 60 8.66 8.77 -0.87
N ILE A 61 9.48 7.75 -0.55
CA ILE A 61 10.94 7.86 -0.59
C ILE A 61 11.41 8.23 -2.01
N GLU A 62 10.88 7.60 -3.05
CA GLU A 62 11.21 7.98 -4.42
C GLU A 62 10.76 9.40 -4.76
N ALA A 63 9.58 9.83 -4.32
CA ALA A 63 9.14 11.21 -4.53
C ALA A 63 10.07 12.23 -3.82
N GLU A 64 10.51 11.93 -2.59
CA GLU A 64 11.52 12.73 -1.87
C GLU A 64 12.83 12.79 -2.66
N ARG A 65 13.33 11.65 -3.14
CA ARG A 65 14.59 11.55 -3.91
C ARG A 65 14.57 12.37 -5.19
N PHE A 66 13.44 12.44 -5.87
CA PHE A 66 13.27 13.19 -7.11
C PHE A 66 12.70 14.60 -6.92
N SER A 67 12.56 15.08 -5.67
CA SER A 67 11.91 16.37 -5.37
C SER A 67 10.52 16.52 -6.01
N ALA A 68 9.81 15.41 -6.16
CA ALA A 68 8.47 15.39 -6.74
C ALA A 68 7.44 15.87 -5.71
N SER A 69 6.50 16.72 -6.13
CA SER A 69 5.41 17.18 -5.28
C SER A 69 4.34 16.12 -5.00
N THR A 70 4.37 15.02 -5.77
CA THR A 70 3.31 14.02 -5.81
C THR A 70 3.91 12.61 -5.82
N SER A 71 3.26 11.70 -5.10
CA SER A 71 3.55 10.28 -5.05
C SER A 71 2.29 9.47 -5.26
N VAL A 72 2.43 8.30 -5.89
CA VAL A 72 1.33 7.38 -6.20
C VAL A 72 1.76 5.95 -5.86
N MET A 73 0.93 5.23 -5.13
CA MET A 73 1.00 3.78 -4.98
C MET A 73 -0.18 3.15 -5.72
N LEU A 74 0.10 2.32 -6.71
CA LEU A 74 -0.90 1.75 -7.59
C LEU A 74 -0.91 0.23 -7.41
N VAL A 75 -2.07 -0.36 -7.18
CA VAL A 75 -2.24 -1.83 -7.18
C VAL A 75 -2.95 -2.21 -8.46
N HIS A 76 -2.29 -2.99 -9.32
CA HIS A 76 -2.89 -3.53 -10.53
C HIS A 76 -3.37 -4.95 -10.28
N SER A 77 -4.69 -5.14 -10.32
CA SER A 77 -5.37 -6.44 -10.21
C SER A 77 -5.50 -7.10 -11.57
N PHE A 78 -5.03 -8.33 -11.67
CA PHE A 78 -5.29 -9.23 -12.80
C PHE A 78 -6.49 -10.17 -12.52
N SER A 79 -7.07 -10.12 -11.33
CA SER A 79 -8.32 -10.80 -11.03
C SER A 79 -9.50 -9.93 -11.43
N GLN A 80 -10.37 -10.45 -12.28
CA GLN A 80 -11.61 -9.80 -12.72
C GLN A 80 -12.65 -9.70 -11.59
N ASP A 81 -12.51 -10.51 -10.55
CA ASP A 81 -13.40 -10.52 -9.39
C ASP A 81 -12.94 -9.57 -8.27
N ASN A 82 -11.95 -8.70 -8.53
CA ASN A 82 -11.37 -7.79 -7.54
C ASN A 82 -10.86 -8.52 -6.28
N ALA A 83 -10.27 -9.69 -6.45
CA ALA A 83 -9.69 -10.44 -5.35
C ALA A 83 -8.71 -9.54 -4.56
N ARG A 84 -8.85 -9.54 -3.22
CA ARG A 84 -8.03 -8.74 -2.30
C ARG A 84 -8.24 -7.22 -2.35
N PHE A 85 -9.29 -6.74 -3.01
CA PHE A 85 -9.66 -5.32 -2.96
C PHE A 85 -9.99 -4.87 -1.52
N GLU A 86 -10.63 -5.72 -0.72
CA GLU A 86 -10.94 -5.42 0.70
C GLU A 86 -9.69 -5.13 1.54
N ASP A 87 -8.59 -5.84 1.26
CA ASP A 87 -7.30 -5.68 1.93
C ASP A 87 -6.66 -4.33 1.59
N TYR A 88 -6.76 -3.94 0.31
CA TYR A 88 -6.38 -2.62 -0.17
C TYR A 88 -7.25 -1.51 0.45
N TRP A 89 -8.56 -1.70 0.48
CA TRP A 89 -9.49 -0.74 1.07
C TRP A 89 -9.21 -0.52 2.56
N ALA A 90 -9.03 -1.60 3.34
CA ALA A 90 -8.70 -1.50 4.76
C ALA A 90 -7.44 -0.64 5.00
N PHE A 91 -6.44 -0.75 4.12
CA PHE A 91 -5.25 0.10 4.18
C PHE A 91 -5.56 1.58 3.92
N VAL A 92 -6.36 1.88 2.89
CA VAL A 92 -6.72 3.25 2.54
C VAL A 92 -7.62 3.90 3.61
N GLU A 93 -8.48 3.11 4.23
CA GLU A 93 -9.36 3.55 5.32
C GLU A 93 -8.58 4.07 6.54
N LEU A 94 -7.33 3.64 6.74
CA LEU A 94 -6.45 4.22 7.77
C LEU A 94 -6.24 5.74 7.62
N SER A 95 -6.39 6.24 6.40
CA SER A 95 -6.33 7.67 6.06
C SER A 95 -7.70 8.37 6.14
N GLY A 96 -8.75 7.66 6.56
CA GLY A 96 -10.12 8.16 6.64
C GLY A 96 -10.76 8.37 5.26
N LYS A 97 -10.38 7.53 4.28
CA LYS A 97 -10.84 7.61 2.89
C LYS A 97 -11.52 6.30 2.49
N SER A 98 -12.51 6.41 1.61
CA SER A 98 -13.09 5.29 0.88
C SER A 98 -12.43 5.17 -0.49
N VAL A 99 -12.59 4.01 -1.13
CA VAL A 99 -12.05 3.72 -2.45
C VAL A 99 -13.10 3.04 -3.31
N GLU A 100 -12.97 3.25 -4.61
CA GLU A 100 -13.65 2.49 -5.66
C GLU A 100 -12.56 1.98 -6.61
N PRO A 101 -12.73 0.80 -7.24
CA PRO A 101 -11.86 0.39 -8.33
C PRO A 101 -11.77 1.46 -9.43
N ASP A 102 -10.61 1.52 -10.09
CA ASP A 102 -10.31 2.42 -11.22
C ASP A 102 -10.50 3.91 -10.89
N THR A 103 -10.29 4.27 -9.62
CA THR A 103 -10.41 5.64 -9.12
C THR A 103 -9.19 6.07 -8.31
N VAL A 104 -8.52 7.12 -8.77
CA VAL A 104 -7.42 7.75 -8.05
C VAL A 104 -7.93 8.43 -6.77
N THR A 105 -7.43 7.98 -5.63
CA THR A 105 -7.83 8.46 -4.30
C THR A 105 -6.71 9.23 -3.62
N PHE A 106 -6.99 10.47 -3.20
CA PHE A 106 -6.07 11.25 -2.36
C PHE A 106 -6.11 10.77 -0.90
N ILE A 107 -4.97 10.34 -0.37
CA ILE A 107 -4.86 9.77 1.00
C ILE A 107 -4.03 10.63 1.95
N GLY A 108 -3.76 11.87 1.58
CA GLY A 108 -3.13 12.86 2.45
C GLY A 108 -1.82 13.40 1.92
N ARG A 109 -1.16 14.22 2.75
CA ARG A 109 0.14 14.81 2.46
C ARG A 109 1.15 14.33 3.50
N LYS A 110 2.33 13.91 3.06
CA LYS A 110 3.43 13.43 3.91
C LYS A 110 4.69 14.21 3.52
N ASN A 111 5.31 14.92 4.47
CA ASN A 111 6.49 15.75 4.22
C ASN A 111 6.34 16.71 3.02
N GLY A 112 5.16 17.32 2.85
CA GLY A 112 4.89 18.22 1.72
C GLY A 112 4.49 17.52 0.42
N ILE A 113 4.67 16.20 0.30
CA ILE A 113 4.35 15.40 -0.88
C ILE A 113 2.88 14.94 -0.82
N VAL A 114 2.14 15.18 -1.89
CA VAL A 114 0.76 14.72 -2.05
C VAL A 114 0.78 13.22 -2.36
N LEU A 115 0.07 12.41 -1.59
CA LEU A 115 0.03 10.96 -1.76
C LEU A 115 -1.33 10.51 -2.30
N TYR A 116 -1.28 9.80 -3.42
CA TYR A 116 -2.42 9.15 -4.04
C TYR A 116 -2.26 7.64 -4.03
N THR A 117 -3.40 6.97 -4.16
CA THR A 117 -3.49 5.53 -4.32
C THR A 117 -4.59 5.18 -5.31
N GLU A 118 -4.44 4.04 -5.98
CA GLU A 118 -5.44 3.54 -6.91
C GLU A 118 -5.38 2.01 -6.96
N TRP A 119 -6.55 1.39 -7.05
CA TRP A 119 -6.70 0.00 -7.43
C TRP A 119 -7.15 -0.03 -8.89
N VAL A 120 -6.35 -0.58 -9.77
CA VAL A 120 -6.66 -0.68 -11.20
C VAL A 120 -7.03 -2.11 -11.53
N LEU A 121 -8.21 -2.30 -12.09
CA LEU A 121 -8.64 -3.55 -12.66
C LEU A 121 -8.06 -3.68 -14.07
N GLY A 122 -7.23 -4.69 -14.30
CA GLY A 122 -6.68 -4.96 -15.62
C GLY A 122 -7.77 -5.39 -16.60
N GLU A 123 -7.65 -4.96 -17.86
CA GLU A 123 -8.59 -5.33 -18.91
C GLU A 123 -8.53 -6.85 -19.20
N PRO A 124 -9.68 -7.55 -19.33
CA PRO A 124 -9.73 -8.99 -19.59
C PRO A 124 -8.94 -9.43 -20.84
N GLU A 125 -8.88 -8.58 -21.86
CA GLU A 125 -8.22 -8.88 -23.14
C GLU A 125 -6.71 -9.09 -23.02
N PHE A 126 -6.08 -8.58 -21.96
CA PHE A 126 -4.65 -8.75 -21.69
C PHE A 126 -4.33 -9.90 -20.71
N LEU A 127 -5.31 -10.72 -20.33
CA LEU A 127 -5.11 -11.86 -19.42
C LEU A 127 -4.68 -13.16 -20.12
N ALA A 128 -4.95 -13.30 -21.42
CA ALA A 128 -4.55 -14.47 -22.20
C ALA A 128 -3.21 -14.18 -22.92
N ALA A 129 -2.17 -14.94 -22.59
CA ALA A 129 -0.91 -14.99 -23.33
C ALA A 129 -0.71 -16.39 -23.92
#